data_AF-A0A2C9M8S4-F1
#
_entry.id   AF-A0A2C9M8S4-F1
#
_cell.length_a   1.000
_cell.length_b   1.000
_cell.length_c   1.000
_cell.angle_alpha   90.00
_cell.angle_beta   90.00
_cell.angle_gamma   90.00
#
_symmetry.space_group_name_H-M   'P 1'
#
loop_
_entity.id
_entity.type
_entity.pdbx_description
1 polymer ?
#
loop_
_entity_poly.entity_id
_entity_poly.type
_entity_poly.pdbx_seq_one_letter_code
_entity_poly.pdbx_strand_id
1 'polypeptide(L)'
;MGFIYVVAYLVSLHQNKELLGKTGLLPANTYLDNVRNHVGSSSAWSLITTAPTLLWFVDYENNLNFWLDVIAWTGLSIALFMVVTGVGNWPLLLFQWILYHSLVNVGQRWFSFGWESQVLETGFLTTFLCPMLSLSSLPKSTPPSRIIIFAYRWLIFRIMLGAGLIKIRGDKCWLDLTCMNYHYEVGTIKANMLVTFYAMYQHTFLLSLLISSEGTSYHLLPYN
;
A
#
# COMPACT_ATOMS: atom_id res chain seq x y z
N MET A 1 -6.38 6.27 -3.52
CA MET A 1 -4.94 5.93 -3.64
C MET A 1 -4.02 7.12 -3.52
N GLY A 2 -4.18 8.20 -4.29
CA GLY A 2 -3.30 9.38 -4.19
C GLY A 2 -3.12 9.87 -2.74
N PHE A 3 -4.21 10.05 -2.00
CA PHE A 3 -4.16 10.44 -0.58
C PHE A 3 -3.43 9.42 0.31
N ILE A 4 -3.65 8.11 0.10
CA ILE A 4 -2.97 7.06 0.86
C ILE A 4 -1.46 7.12 0.62
N TYR A 5 -1.03 7.33 -0.63
CA TYR A 5 0.38 7.52 -0.95
C TYR A 5 0.94 8.81 -0.32
N VAL A 6 0.21 9.93 -0.32
CA VAL A 6 0.64 11.15 0.37
C VAL A 6 0.97 10.85 1.83
N VAL A 7 0.06 10.20 2.55
CA VAL A 7 0.27 9.83 3.95
C VAL A 7 1.46 8.88 4.09
N ALA A 8 1.56 7.85 3.25
CA ALA A 8 2.65 6.87 3.30
C ALA A 8 4.03 7.52 3.06
N TYR A 9 4.15 8.43 2.10
CA TYR A 9 5.39 9.16 1.84
C TYR A 9 5.71 10.19 2.92
N LEU A 10 4.71 10.84 3.52
CA LEU A 10 4.94 11.72 4.67
C LEU A 10 5.49 10.95 5.86
N VAL A 11 4.92 9.78 6.17
CA VAL A 11 5.44 8.89 7.21
C VAL A 11 6.87 8.46 6.86
N SER A 12 7.10 8.06 5.61
CA SER A 12 8.42 7.66 5.12
C SER A 12 9.46 8.78 5.27
N LEU A 13 9.12 10.03 4.94
CA LEU A 13 10.04 11.17 5.09
C LEU A 13 10.47 11.42 6.54
N HIS A 14 9.56 11.21 7.50
CA HIS A 14 9.86 11.43 8.92
C HIS A 14 10.59 10.23 9.55
N GLN A 15 10.38 9.01 9.04
CA GLN A 15 10.87 7.78 9.68
C GLN A 15 12.08 7.15 8.97
N ASN A 16 12.21 7.28 7.65
CA ASN A 16 13.19 6.52 6.86
C ASN A 16 14.63 6.81 7.28
N LYS A 17 14.97 8.04 7.67
CA LYS A 17 16.34 8.38 8.10
C LYS A 17 16.72 7.65 9.39
N GLU A 18 15.82 7.61 10.35
CA GLU A 18 16.03 6.99 11.65
C GLU A 18 15.98 5.46 11.57
N LEU A 19 15.13 4.92 10.69
CA LEU A 19 14.95 3.48 10.56
C LEU A 19 15.96 2.85 9.60
N LEU A 20 16.09 3.42 8.40
CA LEU A 20 16.79 2.81 7.25
C LEU A 20 18.06 3.56 6.85
N GLY A 21 18.28 4.77 7.37
CA GLY A 21 19.44 5.57 7.03
C GLY A 21 20.76 4.94 7.46
N LYS A 22 21.87 5.53 7.04
CA LYS A 22 23.23 4.99 7.29
C LYS A 22 23.56 4.83 8.78
N THR A 23 22.99 5.69 9.62
CA THR A 23 23.09 5.65 11.09
C THR A 23 21.80 5.19 11.75
N GLY A 24 20.86 4.63 10.98
CA GLY A 24 19.57 4.19 11.47
C GLY A 24 19.62 2.84 12.20
N LEU A 25 18.47 2.41 12.72
CA LEU A 25 18.35 1.16 13.48
C LEU A 25 18.63 -0.09 12.63
N LEU A 26 18.19 -0.09 11.37
CA LEU A 26 18.41 -1.15 10.39
C LEU A 26 18.90 -0.53 9.07
N PRO A 27 20.20 -0.23 8.96
CA PRO A 27 20.75 0.44 7.79
C PRO A 27 20.49 -0.35 6.49
N ALA A 28 19.92 0.35 5.51
CA ALA A 28 19.57 -0.23 4.23
C ALA A 28 20.79 -0.64 3.38
N ASN A 29 21.90 0.10 3.51
CA ASN A 29 23.15 -0.23 2.81
C ASN A 29 23.68 -1.61 3.23
N THR A 30 23.74 -1.90 4.54
CA THR A 30 24.22 -3.19 5.04
C THR A 30 23.33 -4.34 4.55
N TYR A 31 22.02 -4.12 4.42
CA TYR A 31 21.11 -5.11 3.84
C TYR A 31 21.42 -5.36 2.35
N LEU A 32 21.55 -4.30 1.55
CA LEU A 32 21.87 -4.43 0.12
C LEU A 32 23.26 -5.06 -0.11
N ASP A 33 24.24 -4.71 0.72
CA ASP A 33 25.58 -5.33 0.69
C ASP A 33 25.50 -6.83 0.99
N ASN A 34 24.71 -7.24 1.98
CA ASN A 34 24.50 -8.65 2.31
C ASN A 34 23.83 -9.42 1.17
N VAL A 35 22.84 -8.81 0.49
CA VAL A 35 22.18 -9.39 -0.69
C VAL A 35 23.18 -9.52 -1.85
N ARG A 36 23.98 -8.47 -2.09
CA ARG A 36 25.02 -8.46 -3.12
C ARG A 36 26.07 -9.56 -2.90
N ASN A 37 26.49 -9.74 -1.65
CA ASN A 37 27.46 -10.75 -1.25
C ASN A 37 26.89 -12.18 -1.34
N HIS A 38 25.59 -12.37 -1.04
CA HIS A 38 24.94 -13.69 -1.14
C HIS A 38 24.71 -14.15 -2.59
N VAL A 39 24.24 -13.24 -3.44
CA VAL A 39 23.84 -13.57 -4.82
C VAL A 39 25.04 -13.57 -5.76
N GLY A 40 26.11 -12.87 -5.40
CA GLY A 40 27.28 -12.64 -6.25
C GLY A 40 26.99 -11.58 -7.32
N SER A 41 28.01 -10.78 -7.66
CA SER A 41 27.88 -9.64 -8.58
C SER A 41 27.71 -10.03 -10.06
N SER A 42 27.49 -11.31 -10.36
CA SER A 42 27.60 -11.87 -11.72
C SER A 42 26.42 -11.49 -12.63
N SER A 43 25.28 -11.07 -12.10
CA SER A 43 24.20 -10.52 -12.93
C SER A 43 23.38 -9.46 -12.18
N ALA A 44 23.19 -8.29 -12.81
CA ALA A 44 22.32 -7.24 -12.25
C ALA A 44 20.86 -7.73 -12.08
N TRP A 45 20.44 -8.65 -12.95
CA TRP A 45 19.12 -9.26 -12.89
C TRP A 45 18.88 -10.04 -11.59
N SER A 46 19.84 -10.85 -11.14
CA SER A 46 19.69 -11.64 -9.91
C SER A 46 19.58 -10.77 -8.64
N LEU A 47 20.22 -9.59 -8.63
CA LEU A 47 20.07 -8.61 -7.55
C LEU A 47 18.66 -8.03 -7.52
N ILE A 48 18.15 -7.61 -8.68
CA ILE A 48 16.81 -7.00 -8.80
C ILE A 48 15.70 -8.02 -8.47
N THR A 49 15.84 -9.27 -8.87
CA THR A 49 14.83 -10.30 -8.54
C THR A 49 14.82 -10.65 -7.05
N THR A 50 15.95 -10.48 -6.36
CA THR A 50 16.06 -10.79 -4.92
C THR A 50 15.57 -9.63 -4.06
N ALA A 51 15.94 -8.40 -4.41
CA ALA A 51 15.50 -7.19 -3.72
C ALA A 51 15.10 -6.13 -4.76
N PRO A 52 13.83 -6.09 -5.19
CA PRO A 52 13.40 -5.16 -6.22
C PRO A 52 13.35 -3.72 -5.69
N THR A 53 14.44 -2.98 -5.89
CA THR A 53 14.58 -1.58 -5.46
C THR A 53 15.31 -0.74 -6.48
N LEU A 54 14.96 0.55 -6.56
CA LEU A 54 15.66 1.55 -7.36
C LEU A 54 17.02 1.90 -6.77
N LEU A 55 17.28 1.56 -5.50
CA LEU A 55 18.54 1.84 -4.83
C LEU A 55 19.74 1.14 -5.50
N TRP A 56 19.52 0.05 -6.25
CA TRP A 56 20.59 -0.61 -7.00
C TRP A 56 21.20 0.26 -8.12
N PHE A 57 20.45 1.25 -8.61
CA PHE A 57 20.88 2.11 -9.72
C PHE A 57 21.52 3.43 -9.26
N VAL A 58 21.65 3.64 -7.96
CA VAL A 58 22.18 4.87 -7.36
C VAL A 58 23.29 4.56 -6.37
N ASP A 59 24.08 5.57 -6.01
CA ASP A 59 25.13 5.44 -5.00
C ASP A 59 24.52 5.41 -3.58
N TYR A 60 24.02 4.23 -3.20
CA TYR A 60 23.46 3.97 -1.87
C TYR A 60 24.53 3.78 -0.79
N GLU A 61 25.80 3.56 -1.14
CA GLU A 61 26.88 3.31 -0.16
C GLU A 61 27.30 4.63 0.53
N ASN A 62 27.42 5.71 -0.24
CA ASN A 62 27.85 7.01 0.28
C ASN A 62 26.67 7.91 0.67
N ASN A 63 25.61 7.93 -0.15
CA ASN A 63 24.56 8.94 -0.09
C ASN A 63 23.15 8.35 0.18
N LEU A 64 23.07 7.27 0.96
CA LEU A 64 21.81 6.57 1.26
C LEU A 64 20.67 7.50 1.71
N ASN A 65 20.91 8.35 2.70
CA ASN A 65 19.89 9.23 3.28
C ASN A 65 19.32 10.20 2.23
N PHE A 66 20.19 10.70 1.34
CA PHE A 66 19.79 11.58 0.26
C PHE A 66 18.89 10.85 -0.74
N TRP A 67 19.24 9.62 -1.15
CA TRP A 67 18.43 8.86 -2.09
C TRP A 67 17.08 8.41 -1.50
N LEU A 68 17.03 8.08 -0.21
CA LEU A 68 15.78 7.81 0.50
C LEU A 68 14.86 9.04 0.50
N ASP A 69 15.42 10.23 0.76
CA ASP A 69 14.68 11.49 0.67
C ASP A 69 14.21 11.78 -0.75
N VAL A 70 15.05 11.58 -1.76
CA VAL A 70 14.68 11.80 -3.16
C VAL A 70 13.52 10.91 -3.56
N ILE A 71 13.56 9.61 -3.26
CA ILE A 71 12.47 8.68 -3.56
C ILE A 71 11.18 9.10 -2.83
N ALA A 72 11.29 9.51 -1.56
CA ALA A 72 10.13 9.88 -0.77
C ALA A 72 9.52 11.23 -1.21
N TRP A 73 10.33 12.25 -1.51
CA TRP A 73 9.87 13.54 -2.01
C TRP A 73 9.30 13.46 -3.42
N THR A 74 9.93 12.68 -4.30
CA THR A 74 9.41 12.46 -5.67
C THR A 74 8.05 11.76 -5.61
N GLY A 75 7.94 10.68 -4.83
CA GLY A 75 6.67 9.98 -4.60
C GLY A 75 5.61 10.88 -3.96
N LEU A 76 5.97 11.69 -2.97
CA LEU A 76 5.06 12.66 -2.35
C LEU A 76 4.55 13.69 -3.36
N SER A 77 5.44 14.25 -4.17
CA SER A 77 5.10 15.27 -5.18
C SER A 77 4.14 14.74 -6.22
N ILE A 78 4.37 13.51 -6.70
CA ILE A 78 3.46 12.84 -7.64
C ILE A 78 2.12 12.55 -6.97
N ALA A 79 2.12 12.08 -5.71
CA ALA A 79 0.89 11.81 -4.97
C ALA A 79 0.04 13.07 -4.78
N LEU A 80 0.67 14.19 -4.39
CA LEU A 80 0.02 15.48 -4.23
C LEU A 80 -0.53 16.00 -5.55
N PHE A 81 0.25 15.91 -6.62
CA PHE A 81 -0.20 16.28 -7.96
C PHE A 81 -1.46 15.51 -8.36
N MET A 82 -1.50 14.19 -8.14
CA MET A 82 -2.66 13.35 -8.41
C MET A 82 -3.89 13.74 -7.58
N VAL A 83 -3.69 14.09 -6.30
CA VAL A 83 -4.78 14.51 -5.41
C VAL A 83 -5.37 15.85 -5.85
N VAL A 84 -4.51 16.81 -6.23
CA VAL A 84 -4.93 18.17 -6.63
C VAL A 84 -5.58 18.17 -7.99
N THR A 85 -5.02 17.46 -8.97
CA THR A 85 -5.52 17.47 -10.35
C THR A 85 -6.63 16.46 -10.59
N GLY A 86 -6.75 15.43 -9.75
CA GLY A 86 -7.68 14.31 -9.97
C GLY A 86 -7.31 13.44 -11.17
N VAL A 87 -6.12 13.63 -11.76
CA VAL A 87 -5.66 12.90 -12.94
C VAL A 87 -4.89 11.65 -12.51
N GLY A 88 -5.21 10.52 -13.12
CA GLY A 88 -4.53 9.26 -12.90
C GLY A 88 -4.31 8.53 -14.22
N ASN A 89 -3.06 8.43 -14.64
CA ASN A 89 -2.67 7.60 -15.79
C ASN A 89 -2.03 6.31 -15.32
N TRP A 90 -2.10 5.29 -16.16
CA TRP A 90 -1.39 4.03 -15.96
C TRP A 90 0.11 4.21 -15.66
N PRO A 91 0.92 4.95 -16.46
CA PRO A 91 2.35 5.09 -16.19
C PRO A 91 2.65 5.85 -14.90
N LEU A 92 1.82 6.85 -14.57
CA LEU A 92 2.00 7.66 -13.37
C LEU A 92 1.78 6.83 -12.11
N LEU A 93 0.69 6.04 -12.08
CA LEU A 93 0.39 5.12 -11.00
C LEU A 93 1.41 3.98 -10.91
N LEU A 94 1.87 3.45 -12.04
CA LEU A 94 2.88 2.41 -12.06
C LEU A 94 4.23 2.93 -11.54
N PHE A 95 4.63 4.12 -11.96
CA PHE A 95 5.85 4.75 -11.47
C PHE A 95 5.76 5.03 -9.96
N GLN A 96 4.62 5.54 -9.51
CA GLN A 96 4.33 5.71 -8.08
C GLN A 96 4.43 4.40 -7.31
N TRP A 97 3.87 3.32 -7.87
CA TRP A 97 3.96 1.98 -7.28
C TRP A 97 5.41 1.49 -7.20
N ILE A 98 6.22 1.68 -8.25
CA ILE A 98 7.64 1.30 -8.27
C ILE A 98 8.43 2.05 -7.18
N LEU A 99 8.21 3.36 -7.04
CA LEU A 99 8.86 4.17 -6.01
C LEU A 99 8.54 3.65 -4.61
N TYR A 100 7.26 3.35 -4.34
CA TYR A 100 6.85 2.85 -3.02
C TYR A 100 7.38 1.42 -2.77
N HIS A 101 7.30 0.55 -3.78
CA HIS A 101 7.84 -0.81 -3.72
C HIS A 101 9.34 -0.82 -3.42
N SER A 102 10.08 0.12 -4.00
CA SER A 102 11.50 0.31 -3.73
C SER A 102 11.80 0.58 -2.25
N LEU A 103 10.98 1.39 -1.58
CA LEU A 103 11.14 1.67 -0.15
C LEU A 103 10.77 0.46 0.71
N VAL A 104 9.65 -0.18 0.40
CA VAL A 104 9.15 -1.34 1.16
C VAL A 104 10.15 -2.50 1.15
N ASN A 105 10.75 -2.83 -0.01
CA ASN A 105 11.72 -3.93 -0.11
C ASN A 105 13.00 -3.69 0.69
N VAL A 106 13.38 -2.42 0.89
CA VAL A 106 14.56 -2.03 1.66
C VAL A 106 14.22 -1.85 3.14
N GLY A 107 12.93 -1.73 3.46
CA GLY A 107 12.41 -1.47 4.81
C GLY A 107 12.56 -2.62 5.81
N GLN A 108 13.04 -3.79 5.37
CA GLN A 108 13.34 -4.96 6.22
C GLN A 108 12.18 -5.27 7.19
N ARG A 109 12.49 -5.39 8.50
CA ARG A 109 11.49 -5.71 9.54
C ARG A 109 10.45 -4.61 9.74
N TRP A 110 10.83 -3.35 9.53
CA TRP A 110 9.93 -2.21 9.77
C TRP A 110 8.77 -2.16 8.78
N PHE A 111 9.03 -2.56 7.53
CA PHE A 111 8.04 -2.56 6.44
C PHE A 111 7.52 -3.97 6.12
N SER A 112 7.85 -4.97 6.94
CA SER A 112 7.37 -6.35 6.76
C SER A 112 5.95 -6.57 7.30
N PHE A 113 5.30 -5.53 7.82
CA PHE A 113 3.93 -5.63 8.32
C PHE A 113 2.93 -5.74 7.16
N GLY A 114 1.73 -6.25 7.48
CA GLY A 114 0.70 -6.50 6.46
C GLY A 114 0.18 -5.25 5.77
N TRP A 115 0.35 -4.07 6.39
CA TRP A 115 -0.16 -2.80 5.87
C TRP A 115 0.58 -2.36 4.61
N GLU A 116 1.89 -2.51 4.60
CA GLU A 116 2.77 -2.13 3.49
C GLU A 116 2.49 -3.01 2.28
N SER A 117 2.35 -4.33 2.51
CA SER A 117 1.93 -5.29 1.48
C SER A 117 0.54 -4.96 0.94
N GLN A 118 -0.42 -4.61 1.80
CA GLN A 118 -1.77 -4.21 1.39
C GLN A 118 -1.75 -2.94 0.52
N VAL A 119 -0.95 -1.94 0.86
CA VAL A 119 -0.80 -0.71 0.05
C VAL A 119 -0.20 -1.04 -1.32
N LEU A 120 0.75 -1.97 -1.39
CA LEU A 120 1.33 -2.43 -2.66
C LEU A 120 0.34 -3.21 -3.52
N GLU A 121 -0.40 -4.16 -2.93
CA GLU A 121 -1.40 -4.94 -3.66
C GLU A 121 -2.54 -4.05 -4.19
N THR A 122 -3.07 -3.15 -3.34
CA THR A 122 -4.10 -2.18 -3.77
C THR A 122 -3.57 -1.16 -4.77
N GLY A 123 -2.33 -0.70 -4.61
CA GLY A 123 -1.65 0.18 -5.56
C GLY A 123 -1.50 -0.45 -6.93
N PHE A 124 -1.03 -1.69 -6.97
CA PHE A 124 -0.90 -2.48 -8.19
C PHE A 124 -2.25 -2.69 -8.88
N LEU A 125 -3.30 -3.06 -8.14
CA LEU A 125 -4.64 -3.21 -8.73
C LEU A 125 -5.21 -1.88 -9.23
N THR A 126 -4.85 -0.76 -8.59
CA THR A 126 -5.31 0.58 -9.00
C THR A 126 -4.71 0.99 -10.33
N THR A 127 -3.49 0.58 -10.65
CA THR A 127 -2.88 0.92 -11.95
C THR A 127 -3.78 0.46 -13.09
N PHE A 128 -4.33 -0.76 -13.01
CA PHE A 128 -5.17 -1.36 -14.05
C PHE A 128 -6.58 -0.79 -14.13
N LEU A 129 -6.99 0.00 -13.13
CA LEU A 129 -8.29 0.64 -13.11
C LEU A 129 -8.29 1.96 -13.91
N CYS A 130 -7.12 2.58 -14.08
CA CYS A 130 -6.97 3.85 -14.77
C CYS A 130 -6.76 3.69 -16.29
N PRO A 131 -7.24 4.65 -17.11
CA PRO A 131 -7.00 4.64 -18.54
C PRO A 131 -5.49 4.72 -18.85
N MET A 132 -5.06 4.03 -19.91
CA MET A 132 -3.64 3.82 -20.23
C MET A 132 -2.85 5.12 -20.47
N LEU A 133 -3.40 6.08 -21.19
CA LEU A 133 -2.64 7.27 -21.62
C LEU A 133 -3.44 8.59 -21.55
N SER A 134 -4.68 8.56 -21.05
CA SER A 134 -5.53 9.75 -21.03
C SER A 134 -5.36 10.53 -19.73
N LEU A 135 -4.76 11.72 -19.83
CA LEU A 135 -4.66 12.73 -18.76
C LEU A 135 -6.01 13.42 -18.44
N SER A 136 -7.14 12.80 -18.79
CA SER A 136 -8.44 13.36 -18.48
C SER A 136 -8.82 13.05 -17.02
N SER A 137 -9.42 14.03 -16.35
CA SER A 137 -10.10 13.79 -15.08
C SER A 137 -11.16 12.71 -15.32
N LEU A 138 -11.20 11.69 -14.44
CA LEU A 138 -12.00 10.48 -14.58
C LEU A 138 -13.35 10.73 -15.30
N PRO A 139 -13.54 10.22 -16.53
CA PRO A 139 -14.83 10.27 -17.19
C PRO A 139 -15.84 9.54 -16.31
N LYS A 140 -17.01 10.14 -16.07
CA LYS A 140 -18.09 9.50 -15.27
C LYS A 140 -18.58 8.15 -15.82
N SER A 141 -18.19 7.77 -17.04
CA SER A 141 -18.71 6.61 -17.78
C SER A 141 -17.66 5.68 -18.38
N THR A 142 -16.48 5.51 -17.76
CA THR A 142 -15.63 4.35 -18.10
C THR A 142 -15.99 3.18 -17.17
N PRO A 143 -16.60 2.09 -17.67
CA PRO A 143 -16.95 0.97 -16.81
C PRO A 143 -15.66 0.32 -16.27
N PRO A 144 -15.50 0.23 -14.94
CA PRO A 144 -14.35 -0.44 -14.34
C PRO A 144 -14.32 -1.92 -14.73
N SER A 145 -13.13 -2.48 -14.95
CA SER A 145 -13.03 -3.88 -15.36
C SER A 145 -13.55 -4.80 -14.24
N ARG A 146 -14.44 -5.74 -14.59
CA ARG A 146 -15.05 -6.66 -13.62
C ARG A 146 -14.01 -7.54 -12.92
N ILE A 147 -12.91 -7.84 -13.61
CA ILE A 147 -11.79 -8.63 -13.09
C ILE A 147 -11.12 -7.89 -11.92
N ILE A 148 -10.87 -6.58 -12.04
CA ILE A 148 -10.24 -5.80 -10.96
C ILE A 148 -11.18 -5.67 -9.76
N ILE A 149 -12.48 -5.48 -9.99
CA ILE A 149 -13.47 -5.46 -8.90
C ILE A 149 -13.47 -6.79 -8.14
N PHE A 150 -13.44 -7.91 -8.87
CA PHE A 150 -13.32 -9.23 -8.26
C PHE A 150 -12.00 -9.38 -7.49
N ALA A 151 -10.88 -8.92 -8.05
CA ALA A 151 -9.58 -8.94 -7.38
C ALA A 151 -9.59 -8.13 -6.07
N TYR A 152 -10.23 -6.96 -6.04
CA TYR A 152 -10.43 -6.20 -4.80
C TYR A 152 -11.31 -6.92 -3.79
N ARG A 153 -12.41 -7.56 -4.23
CA ARG A 153 -13.27 -8.37 -3.34
C ARG A 153 -12.49 -9.55 -2.75
N TRP A 154 -11.72 -10.23 -3.58
CA TRP A 154 -10.84 -11.32 -3.16
C TRP A 154 -9.76 -10.85 -2.18
N LEU A 155 -9.15 -9.69 -2.43
CA LEU A 155 -8.18 -9.07 -1.55
C LEU A 155 -8.75 -8.83 -0.15
N ILE A 156 -9.93 -8.20 -0.08
CA ILE A 156 -10.62 -7.92 1.19
C ILE A 156 -10.94 -9.22 1.93
N PHE A 157 -11.43 -10.23 1.21
CA PHE A 157 -11.69 -11.54 1.77
C PHE A 157 -10.43 -12.18 2.38
N ARG A 158 -9.29 -12.16 1.66
CA ARG A 158 -8.02 -12.69 2.16
C ARG A 158 -7.54 -11.96 3.42
N ILE A 159 -7.67 -10.63 3.46
CA ILE A 159 -7.27 -9.83 4.62
C ILE A 159 -8.09 -10.22 5.86
N MET A 160 -9.41 -10.32 5.71
CA MET A 160 -10.31 -10.70 6.80
C MET A 160 -10.04 -12.12 7.31
N LEU A 161 -9.85 -13.06 6.39
CA LEU A 161 -9.52 -14.44 6.71
C LEU A 161 -8.15 -14.53 7.41
N GLY A 162 -7.13 -13.83 6.90
CA GLY A 162 -5.79 -13.79 7.49
C GLY A 162 -5.79 -13.22 8.91
N ALA A 163 -6.51 -12.13 9.13
CA ALA A 163 -6.68 -11.55 10.47
C ALA A 163 -7.35 -12.52 11.45
N GLY A 164 -8.35 -13.29 10.99
CA GLY A 164 -9.00 -14.34 11.78
C GLY A 164 -8.05 -15.50 12.12
N LEU A 165 -7.27 -15.99 11.15
CA LEU A 165 -6.33 -17.09 11.37
C LEU A 165 -5.21 -16.74 12.34
N ILE A 166 -4.69 -15.50 12.29
CA ILE A 166 -3.67 -15.02 13.24
C ILE A 166 -4.23 -15.04 14.66
N LYS A 167 -5.49 -14.63 14.85
CA LYS A 167 -6.17 -14.68 16.16
C LYS A 167 -6.32 -16.10 16.67
N ILE A 168 -6.82 -17.01 15.84
CA ILE A 168 -7.00 -18.44 16.19
C ILE A 168 -5.65 -19.10 16.55
N ARG A 169 -4.57 -18.74 15.84
CA ARG A 169 -3.22 -19.22 16.14
C ARG A 169 -2.64 -18.63 17.42
N GLY A 170 -3.02 -17.39 17.74
CA GLY A 170 -2.41 -16.62 18.83
C GLY A 170 -2.72 -17.20 20.20
N ASP A 171 -3.98 -17.55 20.47
CA ASP A 171 -4.39 -18.08 21.77
C ASP A 171 -5.75 -18.81 21.69
N LYS A 172 -5.95 -19.81 22.56
CA LYS A 172 -7.19 -20.58 22.68
C LYS A 172 -8.38 -19.72 23.09
N CYS A 173 -8.15 -18.60 23.78
CA CYS A 173 -9.20 -17.63 24.13
C CYS A 173 -10.02 -17.14 22.90
N TRP A 174 -9.43 -17.12 21.70
CA TRP A 174 -10.12 -16.72 20.47
C TRP A 174 -11.05 -17.82 19.94
N LEU A 175 -10.73 -19.09 20.23
CA LEU A 175 -11.61 -20.23 19.97
C LEU A 175 -12.73 -20.30 21.01
N ASP A 176 -12.40 -20.04 22.27
CA ASP A 176 -13.34 -20.03 23.39
C ASP A 176 -14.20 -18.75 23.45
N LEU A 177 -14.00 -17.80 22.52
CA LEU A 177 -14.70 -16.51 22.40
C LEU A 177 -14.61 -15.60 23.64
N THR A 178 -13.75 -15.93 24.61
CA THR A 178 -13.55 -15.17 25.85
C THR A 178 -12.59 -14.00 25.67
N CYS A 179 -11.82 -13.98 24.58
CA CYS A 179 -10.76 -12.99 24.41
C CYS A 179 -11.26 -11.54 24.33
N MET A 180 -12.51 -11.31 23.89
CA MET A 180 -13.07 -9.96 23.80
C MET A 180 -13.26 -9.28 25.16
N ASN A 181 -13.38 -10.06 26.24
CA ASN A 181 -13.53 -9.54 27.61
C ASN A 181 -12.30 -8.76 28.07
N TYR A 182 -11.10 -9.17 27.60
CA TYR A 182 -9.83 -8.56 28.01
C TYR A 182 -9.11 -7.84 26.87
N HIS A 183 -9.51 -8.08 25.60
CA HIS A 183 -8.84 -7.52 24.42
C HIS A 183 -8.79 -5.98 24.43
N TYR A 184 -9.85 -5.33 24.92
CA TYR A 184 -9.91 -3.86 25.00
C TYR A 184 -9.27 -3.28 26.26
N GLU A 185 -9.10 -4.09 27.31
CA GLU A 185 -8.49 -3.65 28.56
C GLU A 185 -6.96 -3.52 28.41
N VAL A 186 -6.36 -4.34 27.56
CA VAL A 186 -4.90 -4.36 27.31
C VAL A 186 -4.53 -3.61 26.02
N GLY A 187 -5.51 -3.22 25.20
CA GLY A 187 -5.31 -2.53 23.93
C GLY A 187 -4.82 -1.10 24.12
N THR A 188 -3.56 -0.82 23.80
CA THR A 188 -3.02 0.55 23.84
C THR A 188 -3.91 1.51 23.03
N ILE A 189 -4.16 2.70 23.60
CA ILE A 189 -5.07 3.75 23.09
C ILE A 189 -4.86 4.11 21.60
N LYS A 190 -3.67 3.83 21.04
CA LYS A 190 -3.36 4.06 19.62
C LYS A 190 -4.01 3.05 18.66
N ALA A 191 -4.26 1.80 19.08
CA ALA A 191 -4.95 0.80 18.27
C ALA A 191 -6.46 1.09 18.18
N ASN A 192 -7.06 1.59 19.27
CA ASN A 192 -8.51 1.74 19.38
C ASN A 192 -9.06 2.85 18.46
N MET A 193 -8.35 3.96 18.32
CA MET A 193 -8.80 5.07 17.46
C MET A 193 -8.72 4.75 15.95
N LEU A 194 -7.69 4.01 15.53
CA LEU A 194 -7.51 3.60 14.13
C LEU A 194 -8.43 2.44 13.75
N VAL A 195 -8.67 1.47 14.65
CA VAL A 195 -9.58 0.36 14.39
C VAL A 195 -11.03 0.86 14.21
N THR A 196 -11.47 1.86 14.99
CA THR A 196 -12.79 2.47 14.79
C THR A 196 -12.89 3.24 13.47
N PHE A 197 -11.82 3.94 13.06
CA PHE A 197 -11.74 4.59 11.75
C PHE A 197 -11.75 3.58 10.59
N TYR A 198 -11.03 2.47 10.71
CA TYR A 198 -10.98 1.40 9.69
C TYR A 198 -12.31 0.64 9.59
N ALA A 199 -12.95 0.33 10.72
CA ALA A 199 -14.27 -0.27 10.72
C ALA A 199 -15.28 0.63 10.00
N MET A 200 -15.23 1.95 10.24
CA MET A 200 -16.10 2.92 9.58
C MET A 200 -15.79 3.08 8.08
N TYR A 201 -14.52 3.14 7.69
CA TYR A 201 -14.11 3.32 6.29
C TYR A 201 -14.38 2.07 5.44
N GLN A 202 -14.13 0.88 5.99
CA GLN A 202 -14.36 -0.38 5.30
C GLN A 202 -15.86 -0.65 5.11
N HIS A 203 -16.71 -0.30 6.09
CA HIS A 203 -18.16 -0.38 5.94
C HIS A 203 -18.67 0.58 4.87
N THR A 204 -18.16 1.82 4.86
CA THR A 204 -18.59 2.86 3.89
C THR A 204 -18.16 2.53 2.46
N PHE A 205 -16.95 1.99 2.28
CA PHE A 205 -16.46 1.55 0.97
C PHE A 205 -17.19 0.29 0.45
N LEU A 206 -17.45 -0.70 1.31
CA LEU A 206 -18.28 -1.87 0.98
C LEU A 206 -19.70 -1.47 0.58
N LEU A 207 -20.33 -0.56 1.31
CA LEU A 207 -21.64 0.00 0.96
C LEU A 207 -21.61 0.68 -0.41
N SER A 208 -20.58 1.49 -0.70
CA SER A 208 -20.45 2.15 -2.00
C SER A 208 -20.25 1.19 -3.18
N LEU A 209 -19.55 0.07 -2.98
CA LEU A 209 -19.33 -0.97 -3.98
C LEU A 209 -20.53 -1.91 -4.15
N LEU A 210 -21.34 -2.10 -3.11
CA LEU A 210 -22.60 -2.84 -3.17
C LEU A 210 -23.69 -2.01 -3.86
N ILE A 211 -23.84 -0.74 -3.50
CA ILE A 211 -24.79 0.20 -4.10
C ILE A 211 -24.49 0.44 -5.58
N SER A 212 -23.20 0.51 -5.97
CA SER A 212 -22.80 0.62 -7.37
C SER A 212 -23.17 -0.62 -8.21
N SER A 213 -23.39 -1.78 -7.58
CA SER A 213 -23.87 -2.99 -8.28
C SER A 213 -25.39 -3.06 -8.44
N GLU A 214 -26.15 -2.24 -7.72
CA GLU A 214 -27.63 -2.17 -7.79
C GLU A 214 -28.14 -0.99 -8.64
N GLY A 215 -27.24 -0.12 -9.13
CA GLY A 215 -27.56 1.12 -9.85
C GLY A 215 -27.88 0.97 -11.35
N THR A 216 -28.58 -0.08 -11.78
CA THR A 216 -29.19 -0.14 -13.12
C THR A 216 -30.54 -0.83 -13.06
N SER A 217 -31.59 -0.10 -12.69
CA SER A 217 -32.97 -0.19 -13.22
C SER A 217 -33.93 0.61 -12.33
N TYR A 218 -33.97 1.93 -12.48
CA TYR A 218 -35.19 2.68 -12.17
C TYR A 218 -35.68 3.28 -13.48
N HIS A 219 -36.58 2.55 -14.14
CA HIS A 219 -37.42 3.09 -15.19
C HIS A 219 -38.17 4.30 -14.61
N LEU A 220 -37.90 5.47 -15.17
CA LEU A 220 -38.69 6.68 -14.98
C LEU A 220 -40.12 6.37 -15.44
N LEU A 221 -41.07 6.29 -14.51
CA LEU A 221 -42.49 6.43 -14.83
C LEU A 221 -42.74 7.90 -15.18
N PRO A 222 -43.26 8.23 -16.37
CA PRO A 222 -43.67 9.58 -16.67
C PRO A 222 -44.96 9.88 -15.89
N TYR A 223 -44.95 10.99 -15.15
CA TYR A 223 -46.17 11.63 -14.71
C TYR A 223 -46.89 12.22 -15.94
N ASN A 224 -48.08 11.70 -16.22
CA ASN A 224 -49.21 12.40 -16.83
C ASN A 224 -50.49 11.65 -16.47
#